data_AF-A0A2D7V143-F1
#
_entry.id   AF-A0A2D7V143-F1
#
_cell.length_a   1.000
_cell.length_b   1.000
_cell.length_c   1.000
_cell.angle_alpha   90.00
_cell.angle_beta   90.00
_cell.angle_gamma   90.00
#
_symmetry.space_group_name_H-M   'P 1'
#
loop_
_entity.id
_entity.type
_entity.pdbx_description
1 polymer ?
#
loop_
_entity_poly.entity_id
_entity_poly.type
_entity_poly.pdbx_seq_one_letter_code
_entity_poly.pdbx_strand_id
1 'polypeptide(L)'
;WRAKGLDNLVEHAPLKADLETLQSIMSDDVGLLRRNERLQRAQRKIEHIAKEIDLIWRRCIPTRKLVELRNMSIVASLVVEAAISRKENVGLHFNLDQ
;
A
#
# COMPACT_ATOMS: atom_id res chain seq x y z
N TRP A 1 15.10 -8.54 10.38
CA TRP A 1 15.45 -9.52 9.33
C TRP A 1 14.92 -10.89 9.75
N ARG A 2 14.30 -11.66 8.84
CA ARG A 2 13.74 -13.00 9.16
C ARG A 2 14.84 -14.04 8.92
N ALA A 3 15.43 -14.56 9.99
CA ALA A 3 16.59 -15.46 9.92
C ALA A 3 16.24 -16.95 10.16
N LYS A 4 14.98 -17.28 10.49
CA LYS A 4 14.57 -18.63 10.87
C LYS A 4 13.40 -19.13 10.01
N GLY A 5 13.36 -20.42 9.71
CA GLY A 5 12.25 -21.10 9.05
C GLY A 5 12.20 -20.95 7.52
N LEU A 6 13.33 -20.66 6.88
CA LEU A 6 13.42 -20.48 5.42
C LEU A 6 13.17 -21.79 4.64
N ASP A 7 13.41 -22.92 5.28
CA ASP A 7 13.27 -24.29 4.79
C ASP A 7 11.82 -24.65 4.41
N ASN A 8 10.83 -23.99 5.01
CA ASN A 8 9.41 -24.25 4.77
C ASN A 8 8.73 -23.18 3.89
N LEU A 9 9.50 -22.26 3.31
CA LEU A 9 8.96 -21.18 2.49
C LEU A 9 8.99 -21.55 1.01
N VAL A 10 7.99 -21.08 0.28
CA VAL A 10 7.84 -21.33 -1.16
C VAL A 10 8.24 -20.10 -1.99
N GLU A 11 8.43 -20.27 -3.29
CA GLU A 11 8.53 -19.13 -4.19
C GLU A 11 7.19 -18.39 -4.30
N HIS A 12 7.24 -17.06 -4.35
CA HIS A 12 6.04 -16.26 -4.56
C HIS A 12 5.67 -16.22 -6.04
N ALA A 13 4.37 -16.07 -6.32
CA ALA A 13 3.87 -15.77 -7.67
C ALA A 13 4.40 -14.39 -8.17
N PRO A 14 4.28 -14.07 -9.47
CA PRO A 14 4.69 -12.76 -9.99
C PRO A 14 3.97 -11.60 -9.29
N LEU A 15 4.75 -10.72 -8.65
CA LEU A 15 4.25 -9.59 -7.85
C LEU A 15 3.91 -8.34 -8.68
N LYS A 16 4.05 -8.41 -10.00
CA LYS A 16 3.90 -7.26 -10.89
C LYS A 16 2.48 -6.67 -10.82
N ALA A 17 1.48 -7.53 -10.79
CA ALA A 17 0.08 -7.10 -10.72
C ALA A 17 -0.24 -6.39 -9.39
N ASP A 18 0.27 -6.88 -8.25
CA ASP A 18 0.09 -6.22 -6.95
C ASP A 18 0.74 -4.84 -6.90
N LEU A 19 1.93 -4.72 -7.48
CA LEU A 19 2.64 -3.44 -7.60
C LEU A 19 1.85 -2.44 -8.47
N GLU A 20 1.40 -2.86 -9.65
CA GLU A 20 0.60 -2.02 -10.56
C GLU A 20 -0.72 -1.59 -9.91
N THR A 21 -1.36 -2.49 -9.16
CA THR A 21 -2.60 -2.20 -8.44
C THR A 21 -2.36 -1.16 -7.34
N LEU A 22 -1.31 -1.33 -6.53
CA LEU A 22 -0.95 -0.36 -5.49
C LEU A 22 -0.66 1.03 -6.10
N GLN A 23 0.07 1.08 -7.21
CA GLN A 23 0.40 2.32 -7.90
C GLN A 23 -0.83 3.01 -8.51
N SER A 24 -1.77 2.25 -9.09
CA SER A 24 -3.04 2.79 -9.59
C SER A 24 -3.87 3.37 -8.45
N ILE A 25 -3.98 2.68 -7.30
CA ILE A 25 -4.71 3.21 -6.15
C ILE A 25 -4.14 4.56 -5.69
N MET A 26 -2.82 4.66 -5.56
CA MET A 26 -2.18 5.90 -5.12
C MET A 26 -2.35 7.04 -6.14
N SER A 27 -2.24 6.74 -7.43
CA SER A 27 -2.40 7.73 -8.49
C SER A 27 -3.85 8.20 -8.63
N ASP A 28 -4.79 7.26 -8.62
CA ASP A 28 -6.20 7.55 -8.85
C ASP A 28 -6.82 8.19 -7.62
N ASP A 29 -6.69 7.58 -6.45
CA ASP A 29 -7.47 7.94 -5.27
C ASP A 29 -6.70 8.85 -4.27
N VAL A 30 -5.37 8.98 -4.42
CA VAL A 30 -4.49 9.77 -3.52
C VAL A 30 -3.63 10.79 -4.27
N GLY A 31 -4.01 11.11 -5.51
CA GLY A 31 -3.33 12.07 -6.38
C GLY A 31 -3.35 13.53 -5.88
N LEU A 32 -3.00 14.46 -6.78
CA LEU A 32 -2.88 15.90 -6.47
C LEU A 32 -4.19 16.50 -5.92
N LEU A 33 -5.31 16.15 -6.54
CA LEU A 33 -6.66 16.58 -6.16
C LEU A 33 -7.36 15.46 -5.40
N ARG A 34 -7.78 15.74 -4.16
CA ARG A 34 -8.36 14.74 -3.26
C ARG A 34 -9.83 15.03 -2.95
N ARG A 35 -10.53 13.97 -2.57
CA ARG A 35 -11.89 13.97 -2.01
C ARG A 35 -11.96 12.92 -0.92
N ASN A 36 -12.76 13.18 0.12
CA ASN A 36 -12.96 12.28 1.25
C ASN A 36 -13.42 10.89 0.79
N GLU A 37 -14.36 10.83 -0.17
CA GLU A 37 -14.84 9.56 -0.71
C GLU A 37 -13.72 8.71 -1.35
N ARG A 38 -12.78 9.35 -2.05
CA ARG A 38 -11.67 8.68 -2.75
C ARG A 38 -10.61 8.24 -1.76
N LEU A 39 -10.29 9.06 -0.76
CA LEU A 39 -9.37 8.68 0.31
C LEU A 39 -9.90 7.48 1.12
N GLN A 40 -11.19 7.48 1.46
CA GLN A 40 -11.84 6.34 2.12
C GLN A 40 -11.85 5.08 1.22
N ARG A 41 -12.04 5.25 -0.09
CA ARG A 41 -11.90 4.17 -1.07
C ARG A 41 -10.46 3.64 -1.13
N ALA A 42 -9.46 4.51 -1.15
CA ALA A 42 -8.04 4.14 -1.14
C ALA A 42 -7.69 3.33 0.10
N GLN A 43 -8.14 3.77 1.27
CA GLN A 43 -7.91 3.08 2.55
C GLN A 43 -8.39 1.63 2.48
N ARG A 44 -9.65 1.39 2.08
CA ARG A 44 -10.19 0.03 1.95
C ARG A 44 -9.41 -0.84 0.97
N LYS A 45 -9.01 -0.29 -0.18
CA LYS A 45 -8.25 -1.03 -1.19
C LYS A 45 -6.83 -1.37 -0.72
N ILE A 46 -6.14 -0.41 -0.09
CA ILE A 46 -4.79 -0.62 0.44
C ILE A 46 -4.82 -1.62 1.58
N GLU A 47 -5.78 -1.54 2.50
CA GLU A 47 -5.95 -2.53 3.57
C GLU A 47 -6.12 -3.95 3.02
N HIS A 48 -6.89 -4.11 1.94
CA HIS A 48 -7.07 -5.41 1.30
C HIS A 48 -5.75 -5.93 0.70
N ILE A 49 -5.07 -5.13 -0.12
CA ILE A 49 -3.81 -5.55 -0.75
C ILE A 49 -2.70 -5.77 0.28
N ALA A 50 -2.65 -4.95 1.33
CA ALA A 50 -1.68 -5.11 2.42
C ALA A 50 -1.85 -6.45 3.16
N LYS A 51 -3.09 -6.92 3.34
CA LYS A 51 -3.37 -8.25 3.92
C LYS A 51 -2.85 -9.36 3.00
N GLU A 52 -3.11 -9.27 1.70
CA GLU A 52 -2.61 -10.25 0.73
C GLU A 52 -1.07 -10.29 0.69
N ILE A 53 -0.42 -9.12 0.67
CA ILE A 53 1.05 -9.02 0.72
C ILE A 53 1.60 -9.61 2.03
N ASP A 54 0.94 -9.41 3.17
CA ASP A 54 1.37 -10.01 4.45
C ASP A 54 1.25 -11.54 4.43
N LEU A 55 0.22 -12.10 3.79
CA LEU A 55 0.08 -13.55 3.60
C LEU A 55 1.22 -14.10 2.74
N ILE A 56 1.55 -13.44 1.64
CA ILE A 56 2.67 -13.81 0.76
C ILE A 56 3.99 -13.72 1.53
N TRP A 57 4.22 -12.62 2.25
CA TRP A 57 5.41 -12.40 3.09
C TRP A 57 5.58 -13.49 4.16
N ARG A 58 4.48 -14.00 4.72
CA ARG A 58 4.52 -15.05 5.73
C ARG A 58 4.95 -16.40 5.17
N ARG A 59 4.52 -16.72 3.94
CA ARG A 59 4.65 -18.05 3.30
C ARG A 59 5.82 -18.16 2.33
N CYS A 60 6.32 -17.05 1.80
CA CYS A 60 7.28 -17.07 0.70
C CYS A 60 8.68 -16.66 1.11
N ILE A 61 9.66 -17.17 0.36
CA ILE A 61 11.08 -16.83 0.53
C ILE A 61 11.23 -15.31 0.36
N PRO A 62 11.91 -14.61 1.28
CA PRO A 62 12.15 -13.18 1.15
C PRO A 62 12.99 -12.88 -0.09
N THR A 63 12.40 -12.20 -1.06
CA THR A 63 13.11 -11.61 -2.20
C THR A 63 13.12 -10.09 -2.08
N ARG A 64 14.06 -9.44 -2.76
CA ARG A 64 14.11 -7.97 -2.82
C ARG A 64 12.76 -7.36 -3.25
N LYS A 65 12.16 -7.91 -4.31
CA LYS A 65 10.88 -7.44 -4.86
C LYS A 65 9.74 -7.56 -3.85
N LEU A 66 9.68 -8.67 -3.10
CA LEU A 66 8.65 -8.87 -2.08
C LEU A 66 8.82 -7.90 -0.91
N VAL A 67 10.05 -7.65 -0.48
CA VAL A 67 10.34 -6.67 0.58
C VAL A 67 10.00 -5.26 0.13
N GLU A 68 10.36 -4.88 -1.10
CA GLU A 68 10.02 -3.57 -1.68
C GLU A 68 8.49 -3.39 -1.75
N LEU A 69 7.76 -4.38 -2.27
CA LEU A 69 6.29 -4.33 -2.34
C LEU A 69 5.65 -4.20 -0.94
N ARG A 70 6.14 -4.95 0.05
CA ARG A 70 5.68 -4.86 1.44
C ARG A 70 5.94 -3.48 2.05
N ASN A 71 7.11 -2.90 1.80
CA ASN A 71 7.41 -1.57 2.32
C ASN A 71 6.55 -0.51 1.64
N MET A 72 6.33 -0.62 0.33
CA MET A 72 5.46 0.28 -0.42
C MET A 72 4.02 0.24 0.09
N SER A 73 3.47 -0.94 0.40
CA SER A 73 2.11 -1.04 0.94
C SER A 73 1.97 -0.38 2.31
N ILE A 74 2.96 -0.54 3.19
CA ILE A 74 2.99 0.14 4.50
C ILE A 74 3.03 1.66 4.33
N VAL A 75 3.94 2.16 3.48
CA VAL A 75 4.05 3.60 3.22
C VAL A 75 2.76 4.15 2.61
N ALA A 76 2.13 3.42 1.68
CA ALA A 76 0.86 3.80 1.09
C ALA A 76 -0.25 3.93 2.15
N SER A 77 -0.37 2.98 3.09
CA SER A 77 -1.32 3.07 4.21
C SER A 77 -1.10 4.33 5.04
N LEU A 78 0.15 4.60 5.43
CA LEU A 78 0.50 5.78 6.23
C LEU A 78 0.18 7.08 5.49
N VAL A 79 0.45 7.16 4.19
CA VAL A 79 0.13 8.34 3.37
C VAL A 79 -1.38 8.57 3.30
N VAL A 80 -2.18 7.50 3.13
CA VAL A 80 -3.63 7.61 3.09
C VAL A 80 -4.21 8.01 4.44
N GLU A 81 -3.76 7.38 5.53
CA GLU A 81 -4.16 7.75 6.89
C GLU A 81 -3.84 9.22 7.19
N ALA A 82 -2.63 9.66 6.84
CA ALA A 82 -2.21 11.05 6.98
C ALA A 82 -3.10 11.99 6.16
N ALA A 83 -3.43 11.63 4.91
CA ALA A 83 -4.29 12.43 4.04
C ALA A 83 -5.74 12.52 4.57
N ILE A 84 -6.29 11.44 5.14
CA ILE A 84 -7.61 11.42 5.77
C ILE A 84 -7.63 12.27 7.05
N SER A 85 -6.58 12.19 7.86
CA SER A 85 -6.51 12.89 9.15
C SER A 85 -6.36 14.41 9.02
N ARG A 86 -5.87 14.89 7.86
CA ARG A 86 -5.66 16.30 7.61
C ARG A 86 -7.01 16.99 7.38
N LYS A 87 -7.17 18.19 7.96
CA LYS A 87 -8.39 19.00 7.89
C LYS A 87 -8.18 20.35 7.21
N GLU A 88 -6.98 20.60 6.70
CA GLU A 88 -6.57 21.87 6.12
C GLU A 88 -5.76 21.65 4.84
N ASN A 89 -5.98 22.55 3.88
CA ASN A 89 -5.27 22.56 2.62
C ASN A 89 -3.95 23.34 2.76
N VAL A 90 -2.82 22.62 2.74
CA VAL A 90 -1.48 23.18 2.92
C VAL A 90 -0.50 22.54 1.93
N GLY A 91 0.22 23.37 1.18
CA GLY A 91 1.23 22.93 0.21
C GLY A 91 0.65 21.98 -0.84
N LEU A 92 1.26 20.80 -0.99
CA LEU A 92 0.83 19.76 -1.94
C LEU A 92 -0.37 18.92 -1.44
N HIS A 93 -1.00 19.31 -0.33
CA HIS A 93 -2.25 18.72 0.10
C HIS A 93 -3.43 19.62 -0.24
N PHE A 94 -4.23 19.18 -1.21
CA PHE A 94 -5.46 19.85 -1.60
C PHE A 94 -6.62 18.85 -1.67
N ASN A 95 -7.62 19.03 -0.82
CA ASN A 95 -8.85 18.27 -0.72
C ASN A 95 -10.04 19.20 -0.98
N LEU A 96 -10.95 18.78 -1.88
CA LEU A 96 -12.11 19.56 -2.29
C LEU A 96 -13.23 19.62 -1.24
N ASP A 97 -13.17 18.75 -0.23
CA ASP A 97 -14.19 18.63 0.81
C ASP A 97 -13.76 19.27 2.15
N GLN A 98 -12.64 20.01 2.18
CA GLN A 98 -12.12 20.75 3.34
C GLN A 98 -12.41 22.25 3.22
#